data_AF-A0A959UK26-F1
#
_entry.id   AF-A0A959UK26-F1
#
_cell.length_a   1.000
_cell.length_b   1.000
_cell.length_c   1.000
_cell.angle_alpha   90.00
_cell.angle_beta   90.00
_cell.angle_gamma   90.00
#
_symmetry.space_group_name_H-M   'P 1'
#
loop_
_entity.id
_entity.type
_entity.pdbx_description
1 polymer ?
#
loop_
_entity_poly.entity_id
_entity_poly.type
_entity_poly.pdbx_seq_one_letter_code
_entity_poly.pdbx_strand_id
1 'polypeptide(L)'
;MNIRPLADTVGFAQHDWQMDSIMARIERMVAQNPELEAHYEGTPKVVISPHDDYAYVGNLYPAALANIRATTIILFGVAHKARLLNLQDQVVFDSYEHWKGPYGPVKVSNIREDIIREMPHQIFQINDSMQRMEHSVEAIIP
;
A
#
# COMPACT_ATOMS: atom_id res chain seq x y z
N MET A 1 8.92 -18.49 6.39
CA MET A 1 8.03 -17.40 5.97
C MET A 1 8.89 -16.21 5.65
N ASN A 2 8.94 -15.80 4.38
CA ASN A 2 9.70 -14.63 3.95
C ASN A 2 8.79 -13.39 4.00
N ILE A 3 9.06 -12.45 4.91
CA ILE A 3 8.20 -11.27 5.14
C ILE A 3 8.96 -9.99 4.80
N ARG A 4 8.36 -9.14 3.97
CA ARG A 4 8.86 -7.78 3.73
C ARG A 4 8.64 -6.91 4.98
N PRO A 5 9.69 -6.32 5.57
CA PRO A 5 9.52 -5.38 6.69
C PRO A 5 8.89 -4.06 6.20
N LEU A 6 8.45 -3.21 7.13
CA LEU A 6 8.15 -1.81 6.82
C LEU A 6 9.46 -1.03 6.61
N ALA A 7 9.49 -0.21 5.59
CA ALA A 7 10.53 0.76 5.30
C ALA A 7 10.36 2.01 6.17
N ASP A 8 9.11 2.47 6.35
CA ASP A 8 8.80 3.59 7.22
C ASP A 8 8.08 3.13 8.49
N THR A 9 8.82 3.17 9.59
CA THR A 9 8.35 2.78 10.93
C THR A 9 7.77 3.94 11.74
N VAL A 10 7.78 5.16 11.18
CA VAL A 10 7.35 6.40 11.83
C VAL A 10 6.01 6.86 11.26
N GLY A 11 5.90 6.95 9.92
CA GLY A 11 4.72 7.44 9.21
C GLY A 11 3.55 6.44 9.19
N PHE A 12 3.85 5.15 9.29
CA PHE A 12 2.88 4.06 9.16
C PHE A 12 2.80 3.14 10.39
N ALA A 13 1.62 2.54 10.56
CA ALA A 13 1.29 1.66 11.67
C ALA A 13 1.99 0.30 11.51
N GLN A 14 2.64 -0.15 12.58
CA GLN A 14 3.30 -1.45 12.70
C GLN A 14 2.51 -2.44 13.54
N HIS A 15 1.57 -1.93 14.34
CA HIS A 15 0.77 -2.67 15.29
C HIS A 15 -0.71 -2.31 15.16
N ASP A 16 -1.56 -3.26 15.50
CA ASP A 16 -3.02 -3.15 15.52
C ASP A 16 -3.50 -1.90 16.26
N TRP A 17 -3.05 -1.69 17.50
CA TRP A 17 -3.47 -0.57 18.33
C TRP A 17 -3.10 0.80 17.73
N GLN A 18 -2.05 0.87 16.89
CA GLN A 18 -1.70 2.11 16.19
C GLN A 18 -2.72 2.41 15.12
N MET A 19 -3.08 1.40 14.31
CA MET A 19 -4.10 1.55 13.27
C MET A 19 -5.47 1.83 13.88
N ASP A 20 -5.86 1.13 14.95
CA ASP A 20 -7.13 1.35 15.66
C ASP A 20 -7.21 2.79 16.21
N SER A 21 -6.11 3.30 16.77
CA SER A 21 -6.03 4.69 17.26
C SER A 21 -6.18 5.72 16.13
N ILE A 22 -5.54 5.46 14.98
CA ILE A 22 -5.64 6.32 13.79
C ILE A 22 -7.08 6.34 13.27
N MET A 23 -7.71 5.17 13.13
CA MET A 23 -9.08 5.05 12.65
C MET A 23 -10.08 5.71 13.61
N ALA A 24 -9.96 5.47 14.92
CA ALA A 24 -10.80 6.13 15.91
C ALA A 24 -10.65 7.67 15.90
N ARG A 25 -9.45 8.19 15.60
CA ARG A 25 -9.25 9.64 15.42
C ARG A 25 -9.97 10.14 14.16
N ILE A 26 -9.86 9.43 13.05
CA ILE A 26 -10.51 9.79 11.79
C ILE A 26 -12.04 9.78 11.95
N GLU A 27 -12.60 8.76 12.60
CA GLU A 27 -14.04 8.68 12.88
C GLU A 27 -14.55 9.89 13.67
N ARG A 28 -13.80 10.32 14.70
CA ARG A 28 -14.13 11.55 15.45
C ARG A 28 -14.06 12.80 14.58
N MET A 29 -13.08 12.89 13.69
CA MET A 29 -12.95 14.03 12.77
C MET A 29 -14.11 14.09 11.78
N VAL A 30 -14.52 12.95 11.21
CA VAL A 30 -15.67 12.84 10.30
C VAL A 30 -16.97 13.14 11.04
N ALA A 31 -17.16 12.63 12.25
CA ALA A 31 -18.34 12.93 13.06
C ALA A 31 -18.48 14.43 13.38
N GLN A 32 -17.36 15.15 13.50
CA GLN A 32 -17.34 16.61 13.72
C GLN A 32 -17.46 17.41 12.42
N ASN A 33 -17.08 16.83 11.28
CA ASN A 33 -17.03 17.48 9.97
C ASN A 33 -17.53 16.48 8.90
N PRO A 34 -18.86 16.27 8.77
CA PRO A 34 -19.43 15.26 7.88
C PRO A 34 -19.03 15.41 6.40
N GLU A 35 -18.62 16.60 5.97
CA GLU A 35 -18.07 16.85 4.64
C GLU A 35 -16.75 16.11 4.34
N LEU A 36 -16.09 15.57 5.37
CA LEU A 36 -14.91 14.70 5.22
C LEU A 36 -15.30 13.26 4.88
N GLU A 37 -16.57 12.89 5.02
CA GLU A 37 -17.06 11.58 4.60
C GLU A 37 -17.07 11.49 3.07
N ALA A 38 -16.36 10.51 2.52
CA ALA A 38 -16.34 10.32 1.08
C ALA A 38 -17.53 9.47 0.65
N HIS A 39 -18.40 10.07 -0.17
CA HIS A 39 -19.51 9.39 -0.81
C HIS A 39 -19.11 9.02 -2.24
N TYR A 40 -19.01 7.72 -2.51
CA TYR A 40 -18.87 7.21 -3.87
C TYR A 40 -20.08 6.34 -4.21
N GLU A 41 -20.60 6.51 -5.42
CA GLU A 41 -21.59 5.60 -5.97
C GLU A 41 -20.89 4.42 -6.67
N GLY A 42 -21.35 3.21 -6.37
CA GLY A 42 -20.87 1.99 -7.03
C GLY A 42 -19.57 1.40 -6.44
N THR A 43 -18.97 0.48 -7.19
CA THR A 43 -17.75 -0.24 -6.78
C THR A 43 -16.59 0.17 -7.67
N PRO A 44 -15.58 0.89 -7.15
CA PRO A 44 -14.44 1.30 -7.96
C PRO A 44 -13.65 0.09 -8.44
N LYS A 45 -13.15 0.18 -9.69
CA LYS A 45 -12.19 -0.79 -10.26
C LYS A 45 -10.75 -0.32 -10.15
N VAL A 46 -10.56 0.99 -10.00
CA VAL A 46 -9.27 1.65 -9.80
C VAL A 46 -9.50 2.77 -8.79
N VAL A 47 -8.58 2.92 -7.85
CA VAL A 47 -8.57 4.00 -6.85
C VAL A 47 -7.19 4.64 -6.88
N ILE A 48 -7.16 5.97 -6.75
CA ILE A 48 -5.94 6.74 -6.53
C ILE A 48 -6.03 7.30 -5.12
N SER A 49 -5.04 7.00 -4.28
CA SER A 49 -4.92 7.52 -2.92
C SER A 49 -3.58 8.25 -2.79
N PRO A 50 -3.43 9.13 -1.78
CA PRO A 50 -2.10 9.56 -1.37
C PRO A 50 -1.26 8.36 -0.87
N HIS A 51 0.02 8.61 -0.63
CA HIS A 51 0.96 7.64 -0.03
C HIS A 51 1.83 8.25 1.08
N ASP A 52 1.42 9.40 1.62
CA ASP A 52 2.11 10.14 2.68
C ASP A 52 1.65 9.69 4.07
N ASP A 53 2.32 10.14 5.13
CA ASP A 53 2.10 9.69 6.51
C ASP A 53 0.64 9.85 6.95
N TYR A 54 0.18 8.95 7.83
CA TYR A 54 -1.15 9.03 8.43
C TYR A 54 -1.38 10.31 9.25
N ALA A 55 -0.31 11.01 9.65
CA ALA A 55 -0.40 12.30 10.32
C ALA A 55 -0.90 13.42 9.39
N TYR A 56 -0.56 13.37 8.10
CA TYR A 56 -0.89 14.43 7.13
C TYR A 56 -2.16 14.11 6.33
N VAL A 57 -2.28 12.86 5.86
CA VAL A 57 -3.30 12.47 4.88
C VAL A 57 -4.14 11.28 5.34
N GLY A 58 -4.06 10.93 6.64
CA GLY A 58 -4.71 9.74 7.22
C GLY A 58 -6.19 9.62 6.90
N ASN A 59 -6.94 10.72 6.97
CA ASN A 59 -8.38 10.75 6.68
C ASN A 59 -8.72 10.49 5.21
N LEU A 60 -7.79 10.70 4.28
CA LEU A 60 -8.01 10.48 2.85
C LEU A 60 -7.96 8.98 2.48
N TYR A 61 -7.28 8.14 3.26
CA TYR A 61 -7.21 6.70 3.01
C TYR A 61 -8.58 6.01 3.13
N PRO A 62 -9.31 6.07 4.26
CA PRO A 62 -10.62 5.44 4.34
C PRO A 62 -11.62 6.06 3.37
N ALA A 63 -11.53 7.38 3.15
CA ALA A 63 -12.29 8.06 2.11
C ALA A 63 -12.10 7.37 0.74
N ALA A 64 -10.86 7.18 0.28
CA ALA A 64 -10.58 6.58 -1.01
C ALA A 64 -10.82 5.05 -1.06
N LEU A 65 -10.47 4.32 0.00
CA LEU A 65 -10.31 2.87 -0.02
C LEU A 65 -11.50 2.08 0.54
N ALA A 66 -12.37 2.68 1.36
CA ALA A 66 -13.43 1.95 2.09
C ALA A 66 -14.47 1.26 1.17
N ASN A 67 -14.60 1.72 -0.08
CA ASN A 67 -15.53 1.15 -1.07
C ASN A 67 -14.91 0.06 -1.95
N ILE A 68 -13.64 -0.29 -1.76
CA ILE A 68 -13.02 -1.40 -2.48
C ILE A 68 -13.71 -2.71 -2.08
N ARG A 69 -14.23 -3.44 -3.07
CA ARG A 69 -14.84 -4.77 -2.92
C ARG A 69 -14.24 -5.69 -3.97
N ALA A 70 -13.11 -6.31 -3.64
CA ALA A 70 -12.37 -7.20 -4.53
C ALA A 70 -11.65 -8.29 -3.73
N THR A 71 -11.54 -9.49 -4.31
CA THR A 71 -10.75 -10.60 -3.75
C THR A 71 -9.26 -10.49 -4.09
N THR A 72 -8.93 -9.69 -5.10
CA THR A 72 -7.58 -9.45 -5.58
C THR A 72 -7.40 -7.96 -5.79
N ILE A 73 -6.35 -7.40 -5.18
CA ILE A 73 -5.97 -6.00 -5.30
C ILE A 73 -4.55 -5.96 -5.83
N ILE A 74 -4.31 -5.13 -6.86
CA ILE A 74 -2.98 -4.85 -7.38
C ILE A 74 -2.61 -3.44 -6.92
N LEU A 75 -1.57 -3.34 -6.10
CA LEU A 75 -1.06 -2.07 -5.59
C LEU A 75 0.05 -1.57 -6.50
N PHE A 76 -0.06 -0.32 -6.93
CA PHE A 76 0.99 0.38 -7.66
C PHE A 76 1.51 1.52 -6.79
N GLY A 77 2.83 1.56 -6.63
CA GLY A 77 3.53 2.62 -5.93
C GLY A 77 4.63 3.22 -6.79
N VAL A 78 5.08 4.41 -6.41
CA VAL A 78 6.26 5.03 -7.00
C VAL A 78 7.52 4.52 -6.31
N ALA A 79 8.63 4.45 -7.04
CA ALA A 79 9.93 4.01 -6.52
C ALA A 79 10.85 5.22 -6.31
N HIS A 80 10.76 5.88 -5.16
CA HIS A 80 11.44 7.15 -4.85
C HIS A 80 12.97 7.07 -5.01
N LYS A 81 13.55 5.92 -4.69
CA LYS A 81 15.02 5.68 -4.72
C LYS A 81 15.47 4.85 -5.93
N ALA A 82 14.62 4.68 -6.95
CA ALA A 82 14.92 3.88 -8.14
C ALA A 82 16.24 4.25 -8.83
N ARG A 83 16.57 5.55 -8.85
CA ARG A 83 17.82 6.07 -9.44
C ARG A 83 19.08 5.50 -8.78
N LEU A 84 19.06 5.24 -7.47
CA LEU A 84 20.22 4.69 -6.75
C LEU A 84 20.55 3.26 -7.17
N LEU A 85 19.59 2.57 -7.79
CA LEU A 85 19.69 1.18 -8.22
C LEU A 85 19.58 1.02 -9.75
N ASN A 86 19.57 2.13 -10.50
CA ASN A 86 19.42 2.15 -11.96
C ASN A 86 18.13 1.45 -12.46
N LEU A 87 17.01 1.60 -11.74
CA LEU A 87 15.73 0.94 -12.01
C LEU A 87 14.78 1.79 -12.91
N GLN A 88 15.33 2.67 -13.73
CA GLN A 88 14.52 3.47 -14.64
C GLN A 88 13.80 2.58 -15.67
N ASP A 89 12.57 2.94 -16.02
CA ASP A 89 11.73 2.21 -17.00
C ASP A 89 11.42 0.75 -16.61
N GLN A 90 11.59 0.38 -15.34
CA GLN A 90 11.29 -0.96 -14.82
C GLN A 90 10.10 -0.95 -13.86
N VAL A 91 9.24 -1.96 -13.97
CA VAL A 91 8.33 -2.37 -12.89
C VAL A 91 9.11 -3.21 -11.89
N VAL A 92 9.05 -2.85 -10.62
CA VAL A 92 9.82 -3.54 -9.57
C VAL A 92 8.93 -4.46 -8.75
N PHE A 93 9.21 -5.75 -8.81
CA PHE A 93 8.60 -6.78 -7.97
C PHE A 93 9.52 -7.14 -6.79
N ASP A 94 8.95 -7.83 -5.80
CA ASP A 94 9.70 -8.45 -4.69
C ASP A 94 9.61 -9.98 -4.72
N SER A 95 10.43 -10.66 -3.91
CA SER A 95 10.43 -12.10 -3.72
C SER A 95 9.77 -12.57 -2.41
N TYR A 96 9.16 -11.65 -1.65
CA TYR A 96 8.52 -11.95 -0.38
C TYR A 96 7.21 -12.72 -0.58
N GLU A 97 6.91 -13.60 0.38
CA GLU A 97 5.65 -14.33 0.41
C GLU A 97 4.55 -13.51 1.12
N HIS A 98 4.98 -12.64 2.05
CA HIS A 98 4.11 -11.80 2.84
C HIS A 98 4.72 -10.42 3.03
N TRP A 99 3.88 -9.44 3.31
CA TRP A 99 4.26 -8.11 3.76
C TRP A 99 3.86 -7.94 5.22
N LYS A 100 4.66 -7.25 6.01
CA LYS A 100 4.27 -6.90 7.39
C LYS A 100 3.11 -5.90 7.32
N GLY A 101 1.98 -6.21 7.97
CA GLY A 101 0.87 -5.30 8.22
C GLY A 101 0.63 -5.10 9.71
N PRO A 102 -0.14 -4.07 10.12
CA PRO A 102 -0.40 -3.77 11.53
C PRO A 102 -1.18 -4.89 12.24
N TYR A 103 -2.08 -5.57 11.52
CA TYR A 103 -2.88 -6.68 12.03
C TYR A 103 -2.25 -8.07 11.80
N GLY A 104 -1.02 -8.10 11.32
CA GLY A 104 -0.29 -9.33 11.00
C GLY A 104 0.23 -9.37 9.57
N PRO A 105 0.89 -10.48 9.17
CA PRO A 105 1.44 -10.60 7.83
C PRO A 105 0.35 -10.72 6.75
N VAL A 106 0.49 -9.94 5.69
CA VAL A 106 -0.41 -9.91 4.53
C VAL A 106 0.18 -10.75 3.42
N LYS A 107 -0.54 -11.77 2.97
CA LYS A 107 -0.07 -12.70 1.93
C LYS A 107 0.00 -12.02 0.57
N VAL A 108 1.13 -12.16 -0.13
CA VAL A 108 1.24 -11.77 -1.53
C VAL A 108 0.55 -12.82 -2.40
N SER A 109 -0.28 -12.36 -3.33
CA SER A 109 -1.03 -13.25 -4.22
C SER A 109 -0.14 -13.91 -5.26
N ASN A 110 -0.41 -15.19 -5.56
CA ASN A 110 0.28 -15.97 -6.60
C ASN A 110 0.09 -15.39 -8.02
N ILE A 111 -0.85 -14.46 -8.21
CA ILE A 111 -1.04 -13.76 -9.48
C ILE A 111 0.20 -12.94 -9.87
N ARG A 112 1.03 -12.55 -8.89
CA ARG A 112 2.31 -11.86 -9.15
C ARG A 112 3.19 -12.69 -10.08
N GLU A 113 3.31 -13.99 -9.82
CA GLU A 113 4.14 -14.91 -10.59
C GLU A 113 3.57 -15.14 -11.99
N ASP A 114 2.25 -15.12 -12.16
CA ASP A 114 1.61 -15.15 -13.47
C ASP A 114 1.88 -13.85 -14.25
N ILE A 115 1.74 -12.69 -13.61
CA ILE A 115 2.05 -11.38 -14.22
C ILE A 115 3.52 -11.31 -14.65
N ILE A 116 4.46 -11.71 -13.77
CA ILE A 116 5.89 -11.72 -14.05
C ILE A 116 6.22 -12.63 -15.25
N ARG A 117 5.56 -13.79 -15.36
CA ARG A 117 5.78 -14.76 -16.43
C ARG A 117 5.37 -14.22 -17.79
N GLU A 118 4.26 -13.48 -17.85
CA GLU A 118 3.72 -12.92 -19.09
C GLU A 118 4.36 -11.56 -19.44
N MET A 119 5.05 -10.92 -18.50
CA MET A 119 5.67 -9.61 -18.70
C MET A 119 6.99 -9.73 -19.49
N PRO A 120 7.26 -8.85 -20.47
CA PRO A 120 8.54 -8.81 -21.15
C PRO A 120 9.70 -8.63 -20.16
N HIS A 121 10.71 -9.50 -20.23
CA HIS A 121 11.87 -9.47 -19.31
C HIS A 121 12.66 -8.15 -19.28
N GLN A 122 12.42 -7.27 -20.25
CA GLN A 122 13.11 -5.98 -20.36
C GLN A 122 12.43 -4.85 -19.57
N ILE A 123 11.20 -5.06 -19.07
CA ILE A 123 10.39 -4.02 -18.42
C ILE A 123 10.12 -4.29 -16.94
N PHE A 124 10.75 -5.32 -16.36
CA PHE A 124 10.63 -5.57 -14.92
C PHE A 124 11.90 -6.14 -14.31
N GLN A 125 11.99 -5.98 -12.99
CA GLN A 125 13.01 -6.61 -12.18
C GLN A 125 12.44 -7.05 -10.82
N ILE A 126 12.90 -8.19 -10.32
CA ILE A 126 12.71 -8.57 -8.91
C ILE A 126 13.85 -7.94 -8.11
N ASN A 127 13.54 -7.03 -7.19
CA ASN A 127 14.54 -6.28 -6.43
C ASN A 127 14.11 -6.01 -4.98
N ASP A 128 14.44 -6.95 -4.09
CA ASP A 128 14.12 -6.84 -2.65
C ASP A 128 14.84 -5.70 -1.95
N SER A 129 15.96 -5.21 -2.50
CA SER A 129 16.66 -4.06 -1.94
C SER A 129 15.87 -2.78 -2.17
N MET A 130 15.36 -2.56 -3.39
CA MET A 130 14.47 -1.44 -3.69
C MET A 130 13.21 -1.52 -2.83
N GLN A 131 12.61 -2.71 -2.77
CA GLN A 131 11.37 -2.93 -2.04
C GLN A 131 11.53 -2.63 -0.54
N ARG A 132 12.62 -3.05 0.11
CA ARG A 132 12.89 -2.71 1.52
C ARG A 132 13.12 -1.23 1.82
N MET A 133 13.43 -0.41 0.82
CA MET A 133 13.69 1.02 1.00
C MET A 133 12.49 1.91 0.64
N GLU A 134 11.46 1.32 0.04
CA GLU A 134 10.30 2.03 -0.49
C GLU A 134 9.13 1.96 0.48
N HIS A 135 8.34 3.03 0.56
CA HIS A 135 7.20 3.14 1.46
C HIS A 135 5.89 3.48 0.74
N SER A 136 5.92 3.75 -0.56
CA SER A 136 4.79 4.28 -1.34
C SER A 136 3.53 3.42 -1.37
N VAL A 137 3.61 2.14 -0.98
CA VAL A 137 2.45 1.26 -0.86
C VAL A 137 2.15 0.85 0.58
N GLU A 138 2.98 1.19 1.56
CA GLU A 138 2.86 0.72 2.95
C GLU A 138 1.59 1.21 3.63
N ALA A 139 1.13 2.40 3.26
CA ALA A 139 -0.09 3.00 3.76
C ALA A 139 -1.37 2.31 3.27
N ILE A 140 -1.28 1.51 2.20
CA ILE A 140 -2.42 0.93 1.50
C ILE A 140 -2.37 -0.61 1.46
N ILE A 141 -1.48 -1.21 2.26
CA ILE A 141 -1.49 -2.64 2.52
C ILE A 141 -2.78 -2.97 3.31
N PRO A 142 -3.59 -3.95 2.86
CA PRO A 142 -4.83 -4.34 3.52
C PRO A 142 -4.67 -4.86 4.96
#